data_AF-A0A7V0WXR4-F1
#
_entry.id   AF-A0A7V0WXR4-F1
#
_cell.length_a   1.000
_cell.length_b   1.000
_cell.length_c   1.000
_cell.angle_alpha   90.00
_cell.angle_beta   90.00
_cell.angle_gamma   90.00
#
_symmetry.space_group_name_H-M   'P 1'
#
loop_
_entity.id
_entity.type
_entity.pdbx_description
1 polymer ?
#
loop_
_entity_poly.entity_id
_entity_poly.type
_entity_poly.pdbx_seq_one_letter_code
_entity_poly.pdbx_strand_id
1 'polypeptide(L)'
;MVLTGFDNQMNFDGFYDTKNSALDYTLDIKQLKLQSLEGFTSDNLTESSGFFSGNLKITGSIEQPRLAGDLKFNDIAFRITPLNASFKRLDDIIHFSQQGIRFDKFSLSDINNNRLTVNGSILTTNYTDFSFGLTIHADNFKALSSTAADNDLYYGYLFLNTNLQIRGTMESPPITGSVFINERTKLTLVLPQVNPSIADRKGVVEFVDETSLELKKAKQIKDDFASTELRGMTMSVNVSIDPRAAFKVIIDEANEDNLNLKGNAQLSFGIDPSGNTSLTGRYEFTEGAYEMSFNFIKRRFEIEKGGFILWSGDPTSPAINITAVYETRASPIDLVGNQIGPLPVQQEISINNPCPSRLYYR
;
A
#
# COMPACT_ATOMS: atom_id res chain seq x y z
N MET A 1 -21.12 -34.09 -12.41
CA MET A 1 -21.86 -32.91 -11.89
C MET A 1 -21.62 -31.75 -12.86
N VAL A 2 -22.64 -30.96 -13.17
CA VAL A 2 -22.51 -29.80 -14.06
C VAL A 2 -22.82 -28.54 -13.27
N LEU A 3 -21.94 -27.55 -13.31
CA LEU A 3 -22.24 -26.20 -12.85
C LEU A 3 -22.80 -25.41 -14.04
N THR A 4 -24.08 -25.03 -13.95
CA THR A 4 -24.79 -24.19 -14.93
C THR A 4 -25.45 -23.01 -14.21
N GLY A 5 -25.48 -21.84 -14.85
CA GLY A 5 -26.04 -20.59 -14.31
C GLY A 5 -25.01 -19.45 -14.31
N PHE A 6 -25.47 -18.20 -14.48
CA PHE A 6 -24.61 -17.03 -14.71
C PHE A 6 -23.60 -17.23 -15.85
N ASP A 7 -24.04 -17.86 -16.95
CA ASP A 7 -23.23 -18.26 -18.09
C ASP A 7 -22.02 -19.15 -17.77
N ASN A 8 -22.00 -19.80 -16.59
CA ASN A 8 -21.01 -20.80 -16.27
C ASN A 8 -21.34 -22.13 -16.98
N GLN A 9 -20.30 -22.76 -17.50
CA GLN A 9 -20.33 -24.05 -18.18
C GLN A 9 -19.10 -24.84 -17.77
N MET A 10 -19.30 -25.75 -16.81
CA MET A 10 -18.24 -26.55 -16.22
C MET A 10 -18.76 -27.95 -15.92
N ASN A 11 -18.06 -28.95 -16.43
CA ASN A 11 -18.36 -30.36 -16.22
C ASN A 11 -17.31 -30.96 -15.28
N PHE A 12 -17.79 -31.64 -14.25
CA PHE A 12 -16.96 -32.35 -13.28
C PHE A 12 -17.34 -33.83 -13.29
N ASP A 13 -16.47 -34.66 -13.86
CA ASP A 13 -16.71 -36.08 -14.08
C ASP A 13 -15.62 -36.92 -13.43
N GLY A 14 -15.98 -38.02 -12.79
CA GLY A 14 -15.03 -38.87 -12.10
C GLY A 14 -15.65 -39.65 -10.95
N PHE A 15 -14.79 -40.23 -10.12
CA PHE A 15 -15.20 -41.03 -8.98
C PHE A 15 -14.27 -40.82 -7.78
N TYR A 16 -14.80 -41.17 -6.60
CA TYR A 16 -14.03 -41.34 -5.38
C TYR A 16 -14.08 -42.81 -4.97
N ASP A 17 -12.92 -43.45 -4.88
CA ASP A 17 -12.79 -44.80 -4.36
C ASP A 17 -12.66 -44.76 -2.84
N THR A 18 -13.75 -45.08 -2.14
CA THR A 18 -13.82 -45.09 -0.68
C THR A 18 -12.93 -46.13 -0.03
N LYS A 19 -12.49 -47.17 -0.75
CA LYS A 19 -11.60 -48.22 -0.19
C LYS A 19 -10.16 -47.75 -0.12
N ASN A 20 -9.73 -47.01 -1.14
CA ASN A 20 -8.36 -46.54 -1.28
C ASN A 20 -8.20 -45.04 -0.97
N SER A 21 -9.30 -44.39 -0.56
CA SER A 21 -9.39 -42.94 -0.38
C SER A 21 -8.86 -42.16 -1.60
N ALA A 22 -9.13 -42.66 -2.80
CA ALA A 22 -8.52 -42.15 -4.03
C ALA A 22 -9.51 -41.31 -4.83
N LEU A 23 -9.07 -40.12 -5.23
CA LEU A 23 -9.74 -39.21 -6.15
C LEU A 23 -9.32 -39.55 -7.58
N ASP A 24 -10.29 -39.57 -8.49
CA ASP A 24 -10.03 -39.54 -9.92
C ASP A 24 -11.13 -38.71 -10.61
N TYR A 25 -10.87 -37.42 -10.76
CA TYR A 25 -11.77 -36.47 -11.38
C TYR A 25 -11.13 -35.73 -12.53
N THR A 26 -11.95 -35.40 -13.51
CA THR A 26 -11.64 -34.52 -14.62
C THR A 26 -12.62 -33.36 -14.57
N LEU A 27 -12.06 -32.16 -14.63
CA LEU A 27 -12.77 -30.91 -14.66
C LEU A 27 -12.59 -30.25 -16.03
N ASP A 28 -13.65 -30.19 -16.82
CA ASP A 28 -13.70 -29.49 -18.11
C ASP A 28 -14.43 -28.16 -17.94
N ILE A 29 -13.66 -27.07 -17.91
CA ILE A 29 -14.14 -25.71 -17.76
C ILE A 29 -14.24 -25.10 -19.15
N LYS A 30 -15.45 -25.01 -19.70
CA LYS A 30 -15.68 -24.23 -20.91
C LYS A 30 -15.73 -22.74 -20.59
N GLN A 31 -16.41 -22.40 -19.51
CA GLN A 31 -16.55 -21.02 -19.06
C GLN A 31 -16.85 -20.99 -17.56
N LEU A 32 -15.99 -20.34 -16.78
CA LEU A 32 -16.26 -19.99 -15.38
C LEU A 32 -16.06 -18.48 -15.22
N LYS A 33 -17.14 -17.72 -15.08
CA LYS A 33 -17.10 -16.26 -14.92
C LYS A 33 -16.41 -15.88 -13.62
N LEU A 34 -15.48 -14.93 -13.68
CA LEU A 34 -14.83 -14.40 -12.48
C LEU A 34 -15.84 -13.76 -11.51
N GLN A 35 -16.92 -13.16 -12.05
CA GLN A 35 -18.02 -12.60 -11.27
C GLN A 35 -18.65 -13.61 -10.31
N SER A 36 -18.71 -14.89 -10.68
CA SER A 36 -19.24 -15.94 -9.80
C SER A 36 -18.31 -16.24 -8.61
N LEU A 37 -17.05 -15.78 -8.66
CA LEU A 37 -16.07 -15.96 -7.60
C LEU A 37 -15.98 -14.76 -6.64
N GLU A 38 -16.55 -13.59 -6.98
CA GLU A 38 -16.48 -12.38 -6.15
C GLU A 38 -16.97 -12.61 -4.72
N GLY A 39 -18.08 -13.35 -4.55
CA GLY A 39 -18.67 -13.66 -3.25
C GLY A 39 -17.75 -14.44 -2.30
N PHE A 40 -16.67 -15.04 -2.80
CA PHE A 40 -15.66 -15.74 -2.00
C PHE A 40 -14.46 -14.86 -1.63
N THR A 41 -14.45 -13.60 -2.08
CA THR A 41 -13.32 -12.67 -1.87
C THR A 41 -13.54 -11.70 -0.71
N SER A 42 -14.65 -11.81 0.02
CA SER A 42 -15.02 -10.89 1.10
C SER A 42 -14.92 -9.41 0.65
N ASP A 43 -15.45 -9.11 -0.54
CA ASP A 43 -15.45 -7.80 -1.19
C ASP A 43 -14.06 -7.21 -1.53
N ASN A 44 -12.97 -7.97 -1.37
CA ASN A 44 -11.62 -7.53 -1.76
C ASN A 44 -11.43 -7.45 -3.28
N LEU A 45 -12.23 -8.21 -4.05
CA LEU A 45 -12.26 -8.19 -5.50
C LEU A 45 -13.68 -7.89 -5.98
N THR A 46 -13.83 -6.82 -6.75
CA THR A 46 -15.12 -6.34 -7.26
C THR A 46 -15.03 -5.95 -8.73
N GLU A 47 -16.17 -5.63 -9.36
CA GLU A 47 -16.24 -5.14 -10.75
C GLU A 47 -15.56 -6.09 -11.76
N SER A 48 -15.70 -7.39 -11.54
CA SER A 48 -15.02 -8.39 -12.33
C SER A 48 -15.76 -8.78 -13.60
N SER A 49 -14.98 -9.05 -14.64
CA SER A 49 -15.44 -9.53 -15.93
C SER A 49 -14.48 -10.59 -16.48
N GLY A 50 -14.84 -11.17 -17.63
CA GLY A 50 -14.08 -12.26 -18.24
C GLY A 50 -14.39 -13.62 -17.60
N PHE A 51 -13.63 -14.63 -18.00
CA PHE A 51 -13.85 -16.01 -17.54
C PHE A 51 -12.60 -16.87 -17.61
N PHE A 52 -12.61 -17.94 -16.83
CA PHE A 52 -11.64 -19.02 -16.92
C PHE A 52 -12.12 -20.11 -17.88
N SER A 53 -11.17 -20.73 -18.59
CA SER A 53 -11.39 -21.94 -19.37
C SER A 53 -10.20 -22.87 -19.20
N GLY A 54 -10.40 -24.18 -19.28
CA GLY A 54 -9.31 -25.11 -19.00
C GLY A 54 -9.75 -26.54 -18.77
N ASN A 55 -8.77 -27.43 -18.67
CA ASN A 55 -8.99 -28.82 -18.30
C ASN A 55 -8.05 -29.18 -17.17
N LEU A 56 -8.60 -29.63 -16.04
CA LEU A 56 -7.84 -30.02 -14.87
C LEU A 56 -8.14 -31.47 -14.50
N LYS A 57 -7.10 -32.26 -14.28
CA LYS A 57 -7.17 -33.59 -13.70
C LYS A 57 -6.89 -33.50 -12.21
N ILE A 58 -7.75 -34.09 -11.40
CA ILE A 58 -7.62 -34.14 -9.94
C ILE A 58 -7.49 -35.61 -9.53
N THR A 59 -6.35 -35.97 -8.97
CA THR A 59 -6.06 -37.33 -8.48
C THR A 59 -5.50 -37.30 -7.06
N GLY A 60 -5.10 -38.44 -6.47
CA GLY A 60 -4.52 -38.49 -5.13
C GLY A 60 -5.57 -38.77 -4.06
N SER A 61 -5.41 -38.26 -2.84
CA SER A 61 -6.40 -38.37 -1.77
C SER A 61 -7.00 -36.99 -1.44
N ILE A 62 -7.99 -36.96 -0.55
CA ILE A 62 -8.60 -35.71 -0.07
C ILE A 62 -7.56 -34.85 0.68
N GLU A 63 -6.66 -35.50 1.42
CA GLU A 63 -5.61 -34.86 2.22
C GLU A 63 -4.38 -34.48 1.39
N GLN A 64 -4.16 -35.14 0.24
CA GLN A 64 -3.05 -34.89 -0.67
C GLN A 64 -3.52 -34.92 -2.13
N PRO A 65 -4.37 -33.95 -2.54
CA PRO A 65 -4.85 -33.89 -3.90
C PRO A 65 -3.73 -33.47 -4.86
N ARG A 66 -3.74 -34.06 -6.05
CA ARG A 66 -2.80 -33.77 -7.14
C ARG A 66 -3.56 -33.22 -8.32
N LEU A 67 -3.35 -31.94 -8.62
CA LEU A 67 -3.94 -31.29 -9.79
C LEU A 67 -2.92 -31.25 -10.93
N ALA A 68 -3.38 -31.48 -12.16
CA ALA A 68 -2.58 -31.33 -13.36
C ALA A 68 -3.43 -30.78 -14.50
N GLY A 69 -2.88 -29.85 -15.27
CA GLY A 69 -3.57 -29.24 -16.42
C GLY A 69 -3.41 -27.73 -16.47
N ASP A 70 -4.17 -27.08 -17.33
CA ASP A 70 -4.02 -25.66 -17.62
C ASP A 70 -5.32 -24.91 -17.32
N LEU A 71 -5.18 -23.73 -16.74
CA LEU A 71 -6.27 -22.77 -16.56
C LEU A 71 -5.93 -21.48 -17.30
N LYS A 72 -6.73 -21.18 -18.31
CA LYS A 72 -6.62 -19.98 -19.14
C LYS A 72 -7.53 -18.90 -18.61
N PHE A 73 -7.00 -17.68 -18.59
CA PHE A 73 -7.72 -16.46 -18.28
C PHE A 73 -8.14 -15.86 -19.62
N ASN A 74 -9.40 -15.45 -19.75
CA ASN A 74 -9.94 -14.94 -21.02
C ASN A 74 -10.61 -13.58 -20.75
N ASP A 75 -9.94 -12.52 -21.19
CA ASP A 75 -10.34 -11.11 -21.05
C ASP A 75 -10.76 -10.77 -19.62
N ILE A 76 -9.99 -11.24 -18.63
CA ILE A 76 -10.30 -10.97 -17.23
C ILE A 76 -9.97 -9.52 -16.89
N ALA A 77 -10.91 -8.87 -16.21
CA ALA A 77 -10.74 -7.58 -15.55
C ALA A 77 -11.38 -7.65 -14.16
N PHE A 78 -10.86 -6.85 -13.23
CA PHE A 78 -11.35 -6.77 -11.86
C PHE A 78 -10.77 -5.54 -11.15
N ARG A 79 -11.39 -5.15 -10.04
CA ARG A 79 -10.90 -4.12 -9.13
C ARG A 79 -10.51 -4.75 -7.79
N ILE A 80 -9.32 -4.41 -7.30
CA ILE A 80 -8.93 -4.70 -5.92
C ILE A 80 -9.40 -3.54 -5.04
N THR A 81 -10.41 -3.81 -4.21
CA THR A 81 -11.15 -2.79 -3.46
C THR A 81 -10.27 -2.00 -2.48
N PRO A 82 -9.41 -2.64 -1.64
CA PRO A 82 -8.58 -1.89 -0.69
C PRO A 82 -7.60 -0.90 -1.34
N LEU A 83 -7.19 -1.17 -2.59
CA LEU A 83 -6.30 -0.30 -3.36
C LEU A 83 -7.05 0.65 -4.30
N ASN A 84 -8.37 0.45 -4.42
CA ASN A 84 -9.23 0.99 -5.47
C ASN A 84 -8.55 0.91 -6.86
N ALA A 85 -7.87 -0.21 -7.14
CA ALA A 85 -7.04 -0.39 -8.31
C ALA A 85 -7.67 -1.37 -9.28
N SER A 86 -7.98 -0.91 -10.50
CA SER A 86 -8.56 -1.73 -11.57
C SER A 86 -7.49 -2.31 -12.48
N PHE A 87 -7.62 -3.62 -12.74
CA PHE A 87 -6.79 -4.40 -13.63
C PHE A 87 -7.63 -4.96 -14.77
N LYS A 88 -7.01 -5.14 -15.94
CA LYS A 88 -7.69 -5.54 -17.17
C LYS A 88 -6.80 -6.35 -18.09
N ARG A 89 -7.41 -6.97 -19.10
CA ARG A 89 -6.75 -7.68 -20.21
C ARG A 89 -5.84 -8.80 -19.73
N LEU A 90 -6.36 -9.57 -18.78
CA LEU A 90 -5.70 -10.76 -18.28
C LEU A 90 -6.09 -11.94 -19.16
N ASP A 91 -5.18 -12.31 -20.07
CA ASP A 91 -5.36 -13.31 -21.13
C ASP A 91 -4.33 -14.46 -21.06
N ASP A 92 -3.70 -14.64 -19.90
CA ASP A 92 -2.61 -15.60 -19.69
C ASP A 92 -3.07 -16.97 -19.19
N ILE A 93 -2.12 -17.89 -19.07
CA ILE A 93 -2.34 -19.27 -18.62
C ILE A 93 -1.53 -19.51 -17.35
N ILE A 94 -2.14 -20.20 -16.39
CA ILE A 94 -1.41 -20.83 -15.28
C ILE A 94 -1.42 -22.35 -15.47
N HIS A 95 -0.31 -22.97 -15.08
CA HIS A 95 -0.13 -24.41 -15.23
C HIS A 95 -0.17 -25.09 -13.87
N PHE A 96 -1.02 -26.09 -13.74
CA PHE A 96 -1.08 -26.98 -12.59
C PHE A 96 -0.28 -28.24 -12.88
N SER A 97 0.49 -28.67 -11.89
CA SER A 97 1.26 -29.91 -11.92
C SER A 97 1.21 -30.58 -10.53
N GLN A 98 1.73 -31.80 -10.45
CA GLN A 98 1.85 -32.51 -9.16
C GLN A 98 2.70 -31.76 -8.12
N GLN A 99 3.50 -30.78 -8.54
CA GLN A 99 4.33 -29.96 -7.66
C GLN A 99 3.60 -28.69 -7.18
N GLY A 100 2.51 -28.29 -7.84
CA GLY A 100 1.80 -27.05 -7.56
C GLY A 100 1.51 -26.23 -8.83
N ILE A 101 1.51 -24.90 -8.67
CA ILE A 101 1.06 -23.92 -9.66
C ILE A 101 2.28 -23.20 -10.25
N ARG A 102 2.35 -23.08 -11.57
CA ARG A 102 3.43 -22.37 -12.28
C ARG A 102 2.88 -21.21 -13.09
N PHE A 103 3.56 -20.08 -12.96
CA PHE A 103 3.36 -18.84 -13.70
C PHE A 103 4.54 -18.66 -14.66
N ASP A 104 4.28 -18.64 -15.97
CA ASP A 104 5.29 -18.35 -16.99
C ASP A 104 5.04 -16.96 -17.56
N LYS A 105 5.76 -15.97 -17.00
CA LYS A 105 5.59 -14.54 -17.33
C LYS A 105 4.13 -14.07 -17.33
N PHE A 106 3.33 -14.63 -16.42
CA PHE A 106 1.93 -14.29 -16.22
C PHE A 106 1.78 -12.79 -16.01
N SER A 107 0.85 -12.15 -16.69
CA SER A 107 0.83 -10.71 -16.79
C SER A 107 -0.54 -10.12 -16.67
N LEU A 108 -0.61 -8.98 -16.01
CA LEU A 108 -1.82 -8.19 -15.91
C LEU A 108 -1.50 -6.73 -16.18
N SER A 109 -2.48 -6.00 -16.71
CA SER A 109 -2.35 -4.58 -16.99
C SER A 109 -3.18 -3.75 -16.03
N ASP A 110 -2.63 -2.63 -15.58
CA ASP A 110 -3.43 -1.59 -14.93
C ASP A 110 -4.36 -0.90 -15.93
N ILE A 111 -5.20 0.00 -15.42
CA ILE A 111 -6.13 0.78 -16.24
C ILE A 111 -5.43 1.63 -17.32
N ASN A 112 -4.16 1.98 -17.13
CA ASN A 112 -3.33 2.76 -18.05
C ASN A 112 -2.53 1.88 -19.05
N ASN A 113 -2.75 0.56 -19.05
CA ASN A 113 -2.02 -0.42 -19.85
C ASN A 113 -0.53 -0.62 -19.47
N ASN A 114 -0.12 -0.17 -18.28
CA ASN A 114 1.21 -0.54 -17.76
C ASN A 114 1.14 -2.00 -17.26
N ARG A 115 2.22 -2.75 -17.45
CA ARG A 115 2.22 -4.21 -17.26
C ARG A 115 2.96 -4.59 -15.98
N LEU A 116 2.34 -5.45 -15.19
CA LEU A 116 2.97 -6.22 -14.12
C LEU A 116 3.10 -7.67 -14.60
N THR A 117 4.25 -8.28 -14.37
CA THR A 117 4.53 -9.68 -14.69
C THR A 117 4.94 -10.45 -13.44
N VAL A 118 4.36 -11.63 -13.28
CA VAL A 118 4.67 -12.61 -12.25
C VAL A 118 5.28 -13.84 -12.93
N ASN A 119 6.43 -14.29 -12.43
CA ASN A 119 7.10 -15.48 -12.95
C ASN A 119 7.56 -16.38 -11.80
N GLY A 120 7.41 -17.69 -11.96
CA GLY A 120 7.87 -18.67 -10.98
C GLY A 120 6.79 -19.67 -10.58
N SER A 121 6.90 -20.23 -9.39
CA SER A 121 6.00 -21.30 -8.94
C SER A 121 5.54 -21.10 -7.50
N ILE A 122 4.34 -21.61 -7.24
CA ILE A 122 3.82 -21.88 -5.90
C ILE A 122 3.78 -23.39 -5.76
N LEU A 123 4.60 -23.93 -4.86
CA LEU A 123 4.69 -25.36 -4.60
C LEU A 123 3.73 -25.75 -3.49
N THR A 124 3.09 -26.91 -3.64
CA THR A 124 2.21 -27.48 -2.61
C THR A 124 2.09 -29.00 -2.79
N THR A 125 1.84 -29.71 -1.70
CA THR A 125 1.57 -31.16 -1.71
C THR A 125 0.12 -31.50 -1.33
N ASN A 126 -0.61 -30.55 -0.73
CA ASN A 126 -1.94 -30.75 -0.15
C ASN A 126 -2.92 -29.60 -0.43
N TYR A 127 -2.48 -28.54 -1.13
CA TYR A 127 -3.26 -27.32 -1.38
C TYR A 127 -3.73 -26.59 -0.10
N THR A 128 -3.06 -26.85 1.03
CA THR A 128 -3.22 -26.11 2.29
C THR A 128 -1.93 -25.44 2.70
N ASP A 129 -0.79 -26.11 2.51
CA ASP A 129 0.55 -25.59 2.76
C ASP A 129 1.21 -25.19 1.44
N PHE A 130 1.68 -23.95 1.38
CA PHE A 130 2.27 -23.40 0.17
C PHE A 130 3.69 -22.90 0.40
N SER A 131 4.55 -23.10 -0.60
CA SER A 131 5.88 -22.51 -0.68
C SER A 131 6.01 -21.69 -1.96
N PHE A 132 6.62 -20.53 -1.86
CA PHE A 132 6.70 -19.55 -2.93
C PHE A 132 8.09 -19.53 -3.56
N GLY A 133 8.12 -19.31 -4.87
CA GLY A 133 9.32 -19.02 -5.64
C GLY A 133 8.94 -18.08 -6.76
N LEU A 134 8.50 -16.87 -6.42
CA LEU A 134 7.91 -15.90 -7.33
C LEU A 134 8.83 -14.70 -7.52
N THR A 135 8.85 -14.18 -8.74
CA THR A 135 9.44 -12.88 -9.08
C THR A 135 8.34 -12.00 -9.68
N ILE A 136 8.22 -10.79 -9.16
CA ILE A 136 7.24 -9.80 -9.60
C ILE A 136 8.02 -8.62 -10.18
N HIS A 137 7.70 -8.27 -11.41
CA HIS A 137 8.28 -7.13 -12.10
C HIS A 137 7.18 -6.21 -12.60
N ALA A 138 7.33 -4.91 -12.41
CA ALA A 138 6.43 -3.92 -12.99
C ALA A 138 7.20 -2.67 -13.39
N ASP A 139 6.74 -2.01 -14.46
CA ASP A 139 7.27 -0.74 -14.92
C ASP A 139 6.12 0.26 -15.06
N ASN A 140 6.26 1.40 -14.40
CA ASN A 140 5.33 2.52 -14.36
C ASN A 140 3.89 2.12 -13.99
N PHE A 141 3.76 1.12 -13.14
CA PHE A 141 2.51 0.45 -12.83
C PHE A 141 1.70 1.23 -11.78
N LYS A 142 0.43 1.50 -12.08
CA LYS A 142 -0.49 2.16 -11.16
C LYS A 142 -1.02 1.16 -10.13
N ALA A 143 -0.35 1.10 -8.99
CA ALA A 143 -0.65 0.16 -7.91
C ALA A 143 -1.77 0.64 -6.98
N LEU A 144 -2.02 1.96 -6.90
CA LEU A 144 -3.06 2.56 -6.07
C LEU A 144 -3.84 3.60 -6.87
N SER A 145 -5.16 3.63 -6.67
CA SER A 145 -6.03 4.67 -7.22
C SER A 145 -7.22 4.97 -6.32
N SER A 146 -6.95 5.32 -5.05
CA SER A 146 -7.97 5.55 -4.03
C SER A 146 -8.25 7.03 -3.76
N THR A 147 -9.38 7.28 -3.12
CA THR A 147 -9.82 8.56 -2.58
C THR A 147 -9.96 8.45 -1.06
N ALA A 148 -10.15 9.57 -0.36
CA ALA A 148 -10.36 9.58 1.09
C ALA A 148 -11.60 8.77 1.53
N ALA A 149 -12.58 8.56 0.63
CA ALA A 149 -13.74 7.73 0.91
C ALA A 149 -13.42 6.22 0.86
N ASP A 150 -12.35 5.83 0.17
CA ASP A 150 -11.93 4.43 0.04
C ASP A 150 -10.99 4.03 1.19
N ASN A 151 -10.17 4.96 1.68
CA ASN A 151 -9.25 4.75 2.80
C ASN A 151 -8.93 6.10 3.48
N ASP A 152 -9.11 6.17 4.79
CA ASP A 152 -8.95 7.38 5.61
C ASP A 152 -7.50 7.67 6.00
N LEU A 153 -6.61 6.68 5.95
CA LEU A 153 -5.20 6.83 6.32
C LEU A 153 -4.29 7.16 5.14
N TYR A 154 -4.61 6.64 3.95
CA TYR A 154 -3.83 6.91 2.74
C TYR A 154 -4.67 6.85 1.49
N TYR A 155 -4.47 7.81 0.59
CA TYR A 155 -5.20 7.82 -0.68
C TYR A 155 -4.49 8.61 -1.78
N GLY A 156 -4.92 8.42 -3.01
CA GLY A 156 -4.40 9.08 -4.20
C GLY A 156 -3.93 8.09 -5.26
N TYR A 157 -2.86 8.44 -5.96
CA TYR A 157 -2.31 7.64 -7.05
C TYR A 157 -0.86 7.25 -6.76
N LEU A 158 -0.56 5.95 -6.82
CA LEU A 158 0.79 5.42 -6.70
C LEU A 158 1.20 4.76 -8.01
N PHE A 159 2.23 5.31 -8.65
CA PHE A 159 2.87 4.71 -9.81
C PHE A 159 4.26 4.21 -9.40
N LEU A 160 4.58 2.96 -9.71
CA LEU A 160 5.84 2.36 -9.28
C LEU A 160 6.48 1.45 -10.32
N ASN A 161 7.81 1.35 -10.24
CA ASN A 161 8.59 0.27 -10.84
C ASN A 161 8.97 -0.68 -9.71
N THR A 162 9.02 -1.97 -10.00
CA THR A 162 9.40 -2.94 -8.98
C THR A 162 10.07 -4.17 -9.54
N ASN A 163 10.93 -4.76 -8.72
CA ASN A 163 11.50 -6.07 -8.91
C ASN A 163 11.54 -6.74 -7.54
N LEU A 164 10.51 -7.52 -7.23
CA LEU A 164 10.35 -8.22 -5.95
C LEU A 164 10.51 -9.72 -6.14
N GLN A 165 11.05 -10.37 -5.12
CA GLN A 165 11.14 -11.81 -5.01
C GLN A 165 10.40 -12.24 -3.75
N ILE A 166 9.49 -13.20 -3.89
CA ILE A 166 8.76 -13.81 -2.78
C ILE A 166 9.18 -15.27 -2.74
N ARG A 167 9.79 -15.69 -1.63
CA ARG A 167 10.24 -17.08 -1.42
C ARG A 167 9.65 -17.67 -0.14
N GLY A 168 10.10 -18.86 0.24
CA GLY A 168 9.79 -19.49 1.54
C GLY A 168 8.38 -20.04 1.62
N THR A 169 7.82 -20.13 2.82
CA THR A 169 6.50 -20.73 3.08
C THR A 169 5.47 -19.66 3.42
N MET A 170 4.20 -20.03 3.58
CA MET A 170 3.18 -19.12 4.13
C MET A 170 3.49 -18.60 5.53
N GLU A 171 4.13 -19.43 6.36
CA GLU A 171 4.53 -19.04 7.72
C GLU A 171 5.75 -18.14 7.74
N SER A 172 6.64 -18.27 6.74
CA SER A 172 7.81 -17.41 6.62
C SER A 172 8.13 -17.11 5.16
N PRO A 173 7.43 -16.12 4.56
CA PRO A 173 7.71 -15.68 3.22
C PRO A 173 8.73 -14.53 3.23
N PRO A 174 10.03 -14.76 2.96
CA PRO A 174 10.96 -13.67 2.72
C PRO A 174 10.61 -12.94 1.41
N ILE A 175 10.39 -11.64 1.54
CA ILE A 175 10.15 -10.70 0.46
C ILE A 175 11.39 -9.82 0.31
N THR A 176 12.04 -9.85 -0.84
CA THR A 176 13.21 -9.01 -1.11
C THR A 176 13.11 -8.29 -2.45
N GLY A 177 13.74 -7.12 -2.57
CA GLY A 177 13.83 -6.46 -3.87
C GLY A 177 13.86 -4.94 -3.80
N SER A 178 13.30 -4.31 -4.83
CA SER A 178 13.23 -2.86 -4.93
C SER A 178 11.89 -2.33 -5.43
N VAL A 179 11.57 -1.12 -4.99
CA VAL A 179 10.43 -0.32 -5.45
C VAL A 179 10.96 1.08 -5.77
N PHE A 180 10.67 1.59 -6.96
CA PHE A 180 10.92 2.97 -7.33
C PHE A 180 9.58 3.67 -7.55
N ILE A 181 9.30 4.72 -6.77
CA ILE A 181 8.08 5.51 -6.86
C ILE A 181 8.26 6.56 -7.96
N ASN A 182 7.39 6.52 -8.97
CA ASN A 182 7.50 7.34 -10.17
C ASN A 182 6.90 8.74 -10.01
N GLU A 183 7.26 9.64 -10.93
CA GLU A 183 6.89 11.06 -10.96
C GLU A 183 5.38 11.34 -11.03
N ARG A 184 4.59 10.39 -11.55
CA ARG A 184 3.13 10.53 -11.65
C ARG A 184 2.40 10.29 -10.33
N THR A 185 3.13 9.88 -9.29
CA THR A 185 2.59 9.64 -7.95
C THR A 185 2.10 10.93 -7.32
N LYS A 186 0.89 10.87 -6.77
CA LYS A 186 0.27 11.89 -5.93
C LYS A 186 -0.39 11.18 -4.77
N LEU A 187 0.34 11.01 -3.67
CA LEU A 187 -0.11 10.24 -2.52
C LEU A 187 -0.40 11.18 -1.36
N THR A 188 -1.53 10.98 -0.69
CA THR A 188 -1.90 11.64 0.55
C THR A 188 -1.81 10.64 1.69
N LEU A 189 -1.21 11.05 2.79
CA LEU A 189 -1.09 10.32 4.04
C LEU A 189 -1.77 11.16 5.11
N VAL A 190 -2.60 10.56 5.95
CA VAL A 190 -3.27 11.25 7.05
C VAL A 190 -2.63 10.82 8.36
N LEU A 191 -2.12 11.79 9.11
CA LEU A 191 -1.62 11.51 10.45
C LEU A 191 -2.80 11.28 11.40
N PRO A 192 -2.85 10.13 12.10
CA PRO A 192 -3.93 9.82 13.01
C PRO A 192 -3.91 10.81 14.16
N GLN A 193 -4.99 11.58 14.32
CA GLN A 193 -5.08 12.56 15.40
C GLN A 193 -5.56 11.89 16.69
N VAL A 194 -4.83 12.11 17.78
CA VAL A 194 -5.42 11.99 19.12
C VAL A 194 -6.09 13.34 19.39
N ASN A 195 -7.43 13.35 19.35
CA ASN A 195 -8.29 14.53 19.40
C ASN A 195 -7.73 15.73 20.22
N PRO A 196 -7.63 16.95 19.66
CA PRO A 196 -7.18 18.16 20.37
C PRO A 196 -8.17 18.67 21.43
N SER A 197 -9.41 18.16 21.47
CA SER A 197 -10.44 18.58 22.43
C SER A 197 -10.08 18.33 23.91
N ILE A 198 -9.05 17.52 24.17
CA ILE A 198 -8.56 17.17 25.52
C ILE A 198 -7.34 18.02 25.93
N ALA A 199 -6.74 18.79 25.01
CA ALA A 199 -5.48 19.47 25.27
C ALA A 199 -5.56 20.71 26.18
N ASP A 200 -6.75 21.13 26.63
CA ASP A 200 -6.93 22.40 27.33
C ASP A 200 -7.72 22.33 28.65
N ARG A 201 -7.33 21.46 29.61
CA ARG A 201 -7.62 21.69 31.05
C ARG A 201 -6.51 21.13 31.94
N LYS A 202 -5.54 21.96 32.33
CA LYS A 202 -4.65 21.65 33.47
C LYS A 202 -5.48 21.49 34.74
N GLY A 203 -5.44 20.30 35.36
CA GLY A 203 -5.80 20.13 36.77
C GLY A 203 -6.90 19.12 37.14
N VAL A 204 -7.36 18.25 36.23
CA VAL A 204 -8.30 17.18 36.59
C VAL A 204 -7.65 15.83 36.31
N VAL A 205 -7.74 14.92 37.28
CA VAL A 205 -7.38 13.50 37.09
C VAL A 205 -8.29 12.95 35.99
N GLU A 206 -7.70 12.62 34.86
CA GLU A 206 -8.44 12.12 33.70
C GLU A 206 -8.56 10.59 33.79
N PHE A 207 -9.80 10.12 33.90
CA PHE A 207 -10.11 8.73 33.60
C PHE A 207 -10.10 8.59 32.08
N VAL A 208 -9.02 8.05 31.54
CA VAL A 208 -8.92 7.73 30.12
C VAL A 208 -9.88 6.58 29.84
N ASP A 209 -10.97 6.86 29.12
CA ASP A 209 -11.88 5.82 28.65
C ASP A 209 -11.23 5.10 27.46
N GLU A 210 -10.74 3.88 27.70
CA GLU A 210 -10.12 3.00 26.70
C GLU A 210 -11.05 2.63 25.55
N THR A 211 -12.34 2.96 25.62
CA THR A 211 -13.33 2.66 24.59
C THR A 211 -13.45 3.72 23.48
N SER A 212 -12.79 4.88 23.63
CA SER A 212 -12.86 5.96 22.63
C SER A 212 -12.39 5.51 21.25
N LEU A 213 -13.13 5.93 20.21
CA LEU A 213 -12.87 5.56 18.81
C LEU A 213 -11.45 5.95 18.37
N GLU A 214 -10.89 7.02 18.95
CA GLU A 214 -9.57 7.58 18.61
C GLU A 214 -8.41 6.78 19.24
N LEU A 215 -8.55 6.32 20.48
CA LEU A 215 -7.58 5.37 21.07
C LEU A 215 -7.62 4.03 20.33
N LYS A 216 -8.79 3.63 19.81
CA LYS A 216 -8.90 2.47 18.93
C LYS A 216 -8.20 2.69 17.60
N LYS A 217 -8.31 3.86 16.95
CA LYS A 217 -7.59 4.16 15.70
C LYS A 217 -6.07 4.25 15.89
N ALA A 218 -5.61 4.92 16.94
CA ALA A 218 -4.17 5.00 17.24
C ALA A 218 -3.57 3.64 17.66
N LYS A 219 -4.32 2.83 18.43
CA LYS A 219 -3.94 1.43 18.70
C LYS A 219 -4.00 0.59 17.44
N GLN A 220 -5.04 0.72 16.62
CA GLN A 220 -5.19 -0.01 15.36
C GLN A 220 -4.02 0.24 14.43
N ILE A 221 -3.48 1.46 14.35
CA ILE A 221 -2.31 1.72 13.49
C ILE A 221 -1.04 1.13 14.08
N LYS A 222 -0.83 1.25 15.38
CA LYS A 222 0.28 0.58 16.05
C LYS A 222 0.16 -0.95 15.91
N ASP A 223 -1.05 -1.49 15.99
CA ASP A 223 -1.39 -2.90 15.82
C ASP A 223 -1.37 -3.30 14.34
N ASP A 224 -1.60 -2.43 13.37
CA ASP A 224 -1.48 -2.68 11.92
C ASP A 224 0.00 -2.76 11.53
N PHE A 225 0.84 -1.90 12.13
CA PHE A 225 2.30 -1.97 12.01
C PHE A 225 2.91 -3.12 12.83
N ALA A 226 2.27 -3.56 13.91
CA ALA A 226 2.73 -4.65 14.79
C ALA A 226 1.87 -5.94 14.66
N SER A 227 1.13 -6.08 13.55
CA SER A 227 0.00 -7.00 13.48
C SER A 227 0.43 -8.45 13.62
N THR A 228 -0.44 -9.26 14.23
CA THR A 228 -0.27 -10.72 14.27
C THR A 228 -0.22 -11.34 12.89
N GLU A 229 -0.73 -10.65 11.86
CA GLU A 229 -0.73 -11.10 10.46
C GLU A 229 0.64 -10.93 9.78
N LEU A 230 1.52 -10.07 10.32
CA LEU A 230 2.89 -9.89 9.81
C LEU A 230 3.90 -10.84 10.49
N ARG A 231 3.50 -11.57 11.54
CA ARG A 231 4.39 -12.49 12.26
C ARG A 231 4.82 -13.65 11.35
N GLY A 232 6.12 -13.94 11.37
CA GLY A 232 6.76 -14.96 10.53
C GLY A 232 7.25 -14.43 9.18
N MET A 233 6.67 -13.35 8.66
CA MET A 233 7.13 -12.70 7.43
C MET A 233 8.48 -12.00 7.64
N THR A 234 9.34 -12.04 6.62
CA THR A 234 10.56 -11.23 6.59
C THR A 234 10.55 -10.39 5.34
N MET A 235 10.86 -9.10 5.46
CA MET A 235 10.93 -8.21 4.31
C MET A 235 12.23 -7.41 4.31
N SER A 236 12.79 -7.21 3.12
CA SER A 236 13.94 -6.33 2.90
C SER A 236 13.82 -5.70 1.52
N VAL A 237 13.29 -4.48 1.47
CA VAL A 237 12.96 -3.77 0.23
C VAL A 237 13.66 -2.42 0.22
N ASN A 238 14.38 -2.16 -0.87
CA ASN A 238 14.93 -0.84 -1.14
C ASN A 238 13.88 0.00 -1.85
N VAL A 239 13.54 1.15 -1.29
CA VAL A 239 12.57 2.10 -1.83
C VAL A 239 13.30 3.35 -2.27
N SER A 240 13.07 3.79 -3.50
CA SER A 240 13.54 5.06 -4.01
C SER A 240 12.40 5.87 -4.61
N ILE A 241 12.55 7.20 -4.64
CA ILE A 241 11.48 8.12 -5.01
C ILE A 241 11.99 9.10 -6.07
N ASP A 242 11.25 9.24 -7.17
CA ASP A 242 11.47 10.31 -8.15
C ASP A 242 11.18 11.68 -7.52
N PRO A 243 12.06 12.68 -7.66
CA PRO A 243 11.88 14.00 -7.04
C PRO A 243 10.66 14.79 -7.50
N ARG A 244 9.94 14.34 -8.52
CA ARG A 244 8.69 14.95 -8.97
C ARG A 244 7.45 14.28 -8.37
N ALA A 245 7.59 13.11 -7.76
CA ALA A 245 6.51 12.45 -7.03
C ALA A 245 6.04 13.35 -5.87
N ALA A 246 4.73 13.55 -5.77
CA ALA A 246 4.14 14.47 -4.80
C ALA A 246 3.51 13.69 -3.63
N PHE A 247 3.89 14.08 -2.42
CA PHE A 247 3.34 13.56 -1.18
C PHE A 247 2.66 14.69 -0.40
N LYS A 248 1.43 14.46 0.02
CA LYS A 248 0.70 15.34 0.93
C LYS A 248 0.57 14.61 2.27
N VAL A 249 1.01 15.22 3.34
CA VAL A 249 0.78 14.72 4.70
C VAL A 249 -0.24 15.64 5.34
N ILE A 250 -1.42 15.11 5.66
CA ILE A 250 -2.41 15.84 6.43
C ILE A 250 -2.05 15.69 7.90
N ILE A 251 -1.74 16.82 8.53
CA ILE A 251 -1.33 16.89 9.92
C ILE A 251 -2.54 17.12 10.82
N ASP A 252 -3.52 17.92 10.39
CA ASP A 252 -4.77 18.11 11.11
C ASP A 252 -5.91 18.31 10.09
N GLU A 253 -6.79 17.32 9.97
CA GLU A 253 -7.93 17.40 9.06
C GLU A 253 -8.93 18.50 9.44
N ALA A 254 -9.14 18.74 10.74
CA ALA A 254 -10.11 19.71 11.21
C ALA A 254 -9.66 21.15 10.93
N ASN A 255 -8.36 21.40 10.97
CA ASN A 255 -7.75 22.70 10.68
C ASN A 255 -7.21 22.81 9.24
N GLU A 256 -7.43 21.80 8.38
CA GLU A 256 -6.86 21.74 7.03
C GLU A 256 -5.32 21.87 6.99
N ASP A 257 -4.62 21.58 8.10
CA ASP A 257 -3.16 21.71 8.20
C ASP A 257 -2.48 20.58 7.45
N ASN A 258 -1.60 20.93 6.51
CA ASN A 258 -0.97 19.95 5.65
C ASN A 258 0.42 20.34 5.17
N LEU A 259 1.21 19.31 4.90
CA LEU A 259 2.56 19.39 4.39
C LEU A 259 2.61 18.80 2.99
N ASN A 260 3.03 19.59 2.00
CA ASN A 260 3.23 19.12 0.64
C ASN A 260 4.72 18.98 0.38
N LEU A 261 5.16 17.79 -0.05
CA LEU A 261 6.56 17.44 -0.20
C LEU A 261 6.82 16.82 -1.57
N LYS A 262 7.95 17.21 -2.15
CA LYS A 262 8.58 16.54 -3.29
C LYS A 262 10.07 16.45 -3.05
N GLY A 263 10.69 15.35 -3.46
CA GLY A 263 12.13 15.21 -3.32
C GLY A 263 12.64 13.81 -3.56
N ASN A 264 13.94 13.64 -3.35
CA ASN A 264 14.61 12.37 -3.57
C ASN A 264 14.65 11.58 -2.26
N ALA A 265 14.32 10.29 -2.32
CA ALA A 265 14.54 9.40 -1.19
C ALA A 265 15.28 8.14 -1.64
N GLN A 266 16.12 7.65 -0.73
CA GLN A 266 16.65 6.29 -0.75
C GLN A 266 16.45 5.71 0.64
N LEU A 267 15.62 4.68 0.71
CA LEU A 267 15.16 4.06 1.94
C LEU A 267 15.36 2.56 1.85
N SER A 268 15.69 1.93 2.96
CA SER A 268 15.65 0.48 3.14
C SER A 268 14.58 0.19 4.19
N PHE A 269 13.50 -0.45 3.73
CA PHE A 269 12.40 -0.90 4.57
C PHE A 269 12.57 -2.38 4.88
N GLY A 270 12.32 -2.77 6.12
CA GLY A 270 12.36 -4.16 6.52
C GLY A 270 11.34 -4.53 7.57
N ILE A 271 10.99 -5.82 7.59
CA ILE A 271 10.17 -6.44 8.63
C ILE A 271 10.90 -7.70 9.09
N ASP A 272 11.05 -7.87 10.40
CA ASP A 272 11.62 -9.07 11.00
C ASP A 272 10.53 -10.15 11.27
N PRO A 273 10.91 -11.41 11.53
CA PRO A 273 9.94 -12.49 11.82
C PRO A 273 9.04 -12.23 13.04
N SER A 274 9.40 -11.30 13.93
CA SER A 274 8.56 -10.91 15.07
C SER A 274 7.47 -9.91 14.68
N GLY A 275 7.52 -9.38 13.46
CA GLY A 275 6.67 -8.31 12.96
C GLY A 275 7.24 -6.92 13.19
N ASN A 276 8.48 -6.77 13.70
CA ASN A 276 9.03 -5.43 13.91
C ASN A 276 9.43 -4.82 12.58
N THR A 277 8.90 -3.63 12.31
CA THR A 277 9.22 -2.84 11.12
C THR A 277 10.44 -1.96 11.37
N SER A 278 11.26 -1.79 10.34
CA SER A 278 12.38 -0.85 10.33
C SER A 278 12.44 -0.08 9.02
N LEU A 279 12.86 1.18 9.10
CA LEU A 279 13.11 2.07 7.98
C LEU A 279 14.42 2.79 8.23
N THR A 280 15.31 2.76 7.25
CA THR A 280 16.58 3.49 7.30
C THR A 280 16.78 4.24 6.00
N GLY A 281 17.24 5.48 6.08
CA GLY A 281 17.53 6.29 4.90
C GLY A 281 17.04 7.72 5.03
N ARG A 282 17.21 8.49 3.95
CA ARG A 282 16.95 9.93 3.93
C ARG A 282 15.97 10.26 2.82
N TYR A 283 14.98 11.08 3.14
CA TYR A 283 14.14 11.78 2.18
C TYR A 283 14.52 13.26 2.20
N GLU A 284 15.13 13.73 1.13
CA GLU A 284 15.58 15.11 0.98
C GLU A 284 14.67 15.88 0.03
N PHE A 285 14.17 17.00 0.51
CA PHE A 285 13.18 17.81 -0.18
C PHE A 285 13.83 18.72 -1.22
N THR A 286 13.28 18.66 -2.43
CA THR A 286 13.60 19.59 -3.51
C THR A 286 12.62 20.75 -3.56
N GLU A 287 11.36 20.48 -3.22
CA GLU A 287 10.27 21.47 -3.13
C GLU A 287 9.32 21.05 -2.01
N GLY A 288 8.70 22.00 -1.35
CA GLY A 288 7.60 21.72 -0.46
C GLY A 288 7.03 22.96 0.19
N ALA A 289 5.86 22.81 0.80
CA ALA A 289 5.22 23.88 1.54
C ALA A 289 4.43 23.32 2.72
N TYR A 290 4.46 24.04 3.83
CA TYR A 290 3.57 23.85 4.96
C TYR A 290 2.41 24.83 4.86
N GLU A 291 1.20 24.30 4.72
CA GLU A 291 -0.04 25.07 4.73
C GLU A 291 -0.67 24.97 6.10
N MET A 292 -0.65 26.09 6.82
CA MET A 292 -1.28 26.23 8.13
C MET A 292 -2.59 26.99 7.97
N SER A 293 -3.65 26.47 8.59
CA SER A 293 -4.85 27.24 8.88
C SER A 293 -5.11 27.31 10.38
N PHE A 294 -5.29 28.54 10.87
CA PHE A 294 -5.68 28.78 12.25
C PHE A 294 -6.83 29.78 12.27
N ASN A 295 -8.02 29.33 12.69
CA ASN A 295 -9.29 30.07 12.56
C ASN A 295 -9.53 30.51 11.09
N PHE A 296 -9.58 31.83 10.84
CA PHE A 296 -9.77 32.40 9.50
C PHE A 296 -8.46 32.73 8.78
N ILE A 297 -7.31 32.48 9.40
CA ILE A 297 -6.00 32.82 8.86
C ILE A 297 -5.41 31.60 8.16
N LYS A 298 -5.10 31.75 6.87
CA LYS A 298 -4.34 30.77 6.09
C LYS A 298 -2.95 31.32 5.79
N ARG A 299 -1.90 30.56 6.12
CA ARG A 299 -0.50 30.91 5.82
C ARG A 299 0.15 29.73 5.12
N ARG A 300 0.99 30.03 4.14
CA ARG A 300 1.73 29.05 3.36
C ARG A 300 3.22 29.35 3.52
N PHE A 301 3.93 28.48 4.22
CA PHE A 301 5.36 28.57 4.44
C PHE A 301 6.06 27.70 3.39
N GLU A 302 6.92 28.29 2.58
CA GLU A 302 7.69 27.53 1.58
C GLU A 302 8.88 26.86 2.28
N ILE A 303 9.08 25.57 2.03
CA ILE A 303 10.18 24.80 2.63
C ILE A 303 11.47 25.12 1.88
N GLU A 304 12.51 25.46 2.64
CA GLU A 304 13.83 25.68 2.06
C GLU A 304 14.40 24.39 1.47
N LYS A 305 15.03 24.53 0.31
CA LYS A 305 15.68 23.42 -0.37
C LYS A 305 16.76 22.80 0.51
N GLY A 306 16.78 21.47 0.58
CA GLY A 306 17.77 20.71 1.36
C GLY A 306 17.27 20.27 2.75
N GLY A 307 16.08 20.71 3.16
CA GLY A 307 15.36 20.10 4.29
C GLY A 307 15.16 18.61 4.07
N PHE A 308 15.11 17.83 5.15
CA PHE A 308 15.08 16.37 5.06
C PHE A 308 14.39 15.69 6.25
N ILE A 309 14.00 14.44 6.01
CA ILE A 309 13.64 13.46 7.04
C ILE A 309 14.66 12.33 6.99
N LEU A 310 15.17 11.93 8.15
CA LEU A 310 16.13 10.85 8.33
C LEU A 310 15.54 9.77 9.24
N TRP A 311 15.45 8.55 8.72
CA TRP A 311 15.10 7.37 9.51
C TRP A 311 16.36 6.55 9.81
N SER A 312 16.43 6.01 11.02
CA SER A 312 17.57 5.23 11.52
C SER A 312 17.14 3.95 12.24
N GLY A 313 15.96 3.41 11.93
CA GLY A 313 15.37 2.28 12.63
C GLY A 313 13.85 2.36 12.65
N ASP A 314 13.26 2.95 13.70
CA ASP A 314 11.81 3.04 13.85
C ASP A 314 11.18 3.95 12.77
N PRO A 315 10.27 3.43 11.91
CA PRO A 315 9.59 4.22 10.89
C PRO A 315 8.73 5.37 11.45
N THR A 316 8.28 5.25 12.69
CA THR A 316 7.37 6.21 13.35
C THR A 316 8.10 7.35 14.07
N SER A 317 9.42 7.23 14.25
CA SER A 317 10.24 8.17 15.03
C SER A 317 11.42 8.74 14.22
N PRO A 318 11.21 9.39 13.06
CA PRO A 318 12.30 9.97 12.29
C PRO A 318 12.89 11.24 12.92
N ALA A 319 14.14 11.54 12.55
CA ALA A 319 14.72 12.86 12.75
C ALA A 319 14.33 13.78 11.59
N ILE A 320 13.80 14.96 11.91
CA ILE A 320 13.31 15.93 10.93
C ILE A 320 14.16 17.20 11.04
N ASN A 321 14.60 17.72 9.89
CA ASN A 321 15.29 18.99 9.75
C ASN A 321 14.64 19.77 8.60
N ILE A 322 13.76 20.70 8.96
CA ILE A 322 12.99 21.49 8.00
C ILE A 322 13.04 22.95 8.43
N THR A 323 13.44 23.82 7.51
CA THR A 323 13.24 25.26 7.61
C THR A 323 12.15 25.66 6.63
N ALA A 324 11.15 26.40 7.09
CA ALA A 324 10.08 26.93 6.27
C ALA A 324 9.99 28.44 6.42
N VAL A 325 9.87 29.15 5.31
CA VAL A 325 9.92 30.61 5.24
C VAL A 325 8.60 31.15 4.75
N TYR A 326 8.07 32.17 5.43
CA TYR A 326 6.95 32.95 4.96
C TYR A 326 7.44 34.31 4.45
N GLU A 327 7.44 34.48 3.12
CA GLU A 327 7.76 35.77 2.51
C GLU A 327 6.54 36.70 2.54
N THR A 328 6.63 37.79 3.30
CA THR A 328 5.66 38.87 3.24
C THR A 328 6.20 40.04 2.42
N ARG A 329 5.44 40.50 1.43
CA ARG A 329 5.65 41.83 0.85
C ARG A 329 4.84 42.83 1.66
N ALA A 330 5.46 43.45 2.65
CA ALA A 330 4.86 44.62 3.28
C ALA A 330 4.80 45.76 2.24
N SER A 331 3.61 46.32 2.01
CA SER A 331 3.51 47.61 1.31
C SER A 331 4.07 48.69 2.25
N PRO A 332 5.03 49.52 1.82
CA PRO A 332 5.55 50.60 2.66
C PRO A 332 4.50 51.70 2.73
N ILE A 333 3.50 51.57 3.60
CA ILE A 333 2.50 52.62 3.79
C ILE A 333 2.43 53.19 5.21
N ASP A 334 3.08 52.57 6.21
CA ASP A 334 3.11 53.12 7.59
C ASP A 334 4.51 53.38 8.16
N LEU A 335 5.56 53.39 7.32
CA LEU A 335 6.91 53.80 7.72
C LEU A 335 7.49 54.89 6.81
N VAL A 336 6.65 55.83 6.35
CA VAL A 336 7.15 57.09 5.81
C VAL A 336 7.40 58.05 6.98
N GLY A 337 8.48 57.74 7.69
CA GLY A 337 9.02 58.51 8.81
C GLY A 337 10.54 58.41 8.85
N ASN A 338 11.17 58.72 7.71
CA ASN A 338 12.61 58.92 7.48
C ASN A 338 13.57 57.72 7.64
N GLN A 339 14.15 57.37 6.48
CA GLN A 339 15.46 56.75 6.26
C GLN A 339 15.64 55.31 6.76
N ILE A 340 15.46 54.34 5.85
CA ILE A 340 16.36 53.22 5.49
C ILE A 340 15.63 52.40 4.41
N GLY A 341 16.37 51.86 3.43
CA GLY A 341 15.83 51.09 2.30
C GLY A 341 15.08 49.81 2.72
N PRO A 342 14.30 49.19 1.81
CA PRO A 342 13.45 48.05 2.11
C PRO A 342 14.27 46.87 2.65
N LEU A 343 13.93 46.41 3.86
CA LEU A 343 14.38 45.14 4.41
C LEU A 343 13.25 44.12 4.26
N PRO A 344 13.49 42.94 3.66
CA PRO A 344 12.53 41.84 3.72
C PRO A 344 12.33 41.43 5.18
N VAL A 345 11.08 41.31 5.62
CA VAL A 345 10.74 40.66 6.90
C VAL A 345 10.47 39.20 6.58
N GLN A 346 11.44 38.35 6.91
CA GLN A 346 11.30 36.89 6.83
C GLN A 346 10.83 36.37 8.19
N GLN A 347 9.74 35.60 8.20
CA GLN A 347 9.40 34.74 9.34
C GLN A 347 9.87 33.33 9.01
N GLU A 348 10.80 32.82 9.82
CA GLU A 348 11.36 31.47 9.72
C GLU A 348 10.74 30.56 10.77
N ILE A 349 10.35 29.36 10.36
CA ILE A 349 10.00 28.25 11.27
C ILE A 349 11.02 27.14 11.01
N SER A 350 11.82 26.81 12.03
CA SER A 350 12.81 25.73 11.96
C SER A 350 12.42 24.60 12.91
N ILE A 351 12.23 23.40 12.37
CA ILE A 351 11.94 22.18 13.13
C ILE A 351 13.21 21.34 13.17
N ASN A 352 13.82 21.25 14.36
CA ASN A 352 15.02 20.47 14.65
C ASN A 352 14.81 19.72 15.99
N ASN A 353 14.27 18.50 16.00
CA ASN A 353 14.39 17.51 17.10
C ASN A 353 13.53 16.25 16.91
N PRO A 354 13.79 15.15 17.68
CA PRO A 354 13.05 13.91 17.56
C PRO A 354 11.62 14.15 18.01
N CYS A 355 10.65 13.77 17.20
CA CYS A 355 9.23 13.93 17.54
C CYS A 355 8.97 13.21 18.88
N PRO A 356 8.61 13.95 19.94
CA PRO A 356 7.21 13.93 20.34
C PRO A 356 6.68 15.31 20.72
N SER A 357 5.51 15.64 20.18
CA SER A 357 4.49 16.58 20.69
C SER A 357 4.88 18.05 20.96
N ARG A 358 4.11 18.94 20.31
CA ARG A 358 3.83 20.36 20.59
C ARG A 358 4.77 21.40 19.95
N LEU A 359 4.30 21.92 18.82
CA LEU A 359 4.63 23.25 18.32
C LEU A 359 4.09 24.29 19.32
N TYR A 360 4.97 25.07 19.94
CA TYR A 360 4.57 26.30 20.64
C TYR A 360 4.92 27.50 19.75
N TYR A 361 3.91 28.29 19.42
CA TYR A 361 4.09 29.63 18.84
C TYR A 361 4.57 30.59 19.94
N ARG A 362 5.55 31.45 19.61
CA ARG A 362 5.84 32.69 20.34
C ARG A 362 5.58 33.87 19.45
#